data_AF-A0A2D6YTX1-F1
#
_entry.id   AF-A0A2D6YTX1-F1
#
_cell.length_a   1.000
_cell.length_b   1.000
_cell.length_c   1.000
_cell.angle_alpha   90.00
_cell.angle_beta   90.00
_cell.angle_gamma   90.00
#
_symmetry.space_group_name_H-M   'P 1'
#
loop_
_entity.id
_entity.type
_entity.pdbx_description
1 polymer ?
#
loop_
_entity_poly.entity_id
_entity_poly.type
_entity_poly.pdbx_seq_one_letter_code
_entity_poly.pdbx_strand_id
1 'polypeptide(L)'
;MRAGPEGQFRPGGRQRHLPRRVCERRADQQGLTKHHHGTPKGVRWKVPPDFSGGGPLAYHGSDRDEYTGRYELKTDSAGPEDWDALIERCRVLRETPDEALEDTLPNHLDVKEAIRFLAVDNALLDSDGHHSRGSDYYVYMDPEGIFHLVHYDNNETFGGRRGGGRRGPGGGGGPGGPPADAGPDGPPPGVDRGGMPREPGGFDRGGGRNRGAGGGQDARRGERRGRERGGRGGPGRGGQGGGGPQPPLAFVDEVETRPVIARILAVPAWRAEHLETLREVAEVQLDWKTLGPRIDAYRDLIEADVVRDPFLGDRTAFL
;
A
#
# COMPACT_ATOMS: atom_id res chain seq x y z
N MET A 1 -9.00 61.84 -37.88
CA MET A 1 -10.27 61.42 -37.24
C MET A 1 -10.97 60.40 -38.12
N ARG A 2 -11.05 59.15 -37.69
CA ARG A 2 -12.10 58.17 -38.04
C ARG A 2 -11.97 57.00 -37.07
N ALA A 3 -12.93 56.94 -36.14
CA ALA A 3 -13.07 55.88 -35.15
C ALA A 3 -13.70 54.64 -35.80
N GLY A 4 -13.19 53.46 -35.46
CA GLY A 4 -13.82 52.16 -35.73
C GLY A 4 -14.42 51.59 -34.42
N PRO A 5 -15.51 50.81 -34.48
CA PRO A 5 -16.40 50.58 -33.35
C PRO A 5 -15.94 49.48 -32.38
N GLU A 6 -16.29 49.69 -31.12
CA GLU A 6 -16.12 48.80 -29.98
C GLU A 6 -16.93 47.50 -30.14
N GLY A 7 -16.24 46.36 -30.07
CA GLY A 7 -16.86 45.04 -30.01
C GLY A 7 -17.18 44.65 -28.56
N GLN A 8 -18.48 44.53 -28.25
CA GLN A 8 -19.02 44.07 -26.97
C GLN A 8 -18.62 42.63 -26.66
N PHE A 9 -18.01 42.40 -25.49
CA PHE A 9 -17.75 41.08 -24.92
C PHE A 9 -19.02 40.59 -24.20
N ARG A 10 -19.58 39.45 -24.60
CA ARG A 10 -20.66 38.77 -23.85
C ARG A 10 -20.09 37.64 -23.00
N PRO A 11 -20.20 37.66 -21.66
CA PRO A 11 -19.81 36.52 -20.84
C PRO A 11 -21.00 35.57 -20.74
N GLY A 12 -20.87 34.38 -21.33
CA GLY A 12 -21.96 33.40 -21.38
C GLY A 12 -21.45 31.97 -21.51
N GLY A 13 -20.52 31.58 -20.65
CA GLY A 13 -20.06 30.19 -20.54
C GLY A 13 -20.23 29.70 -19.11
N ARG A 14 -21.22 28.82 -18.87
CA ARG A 14 -21.36 28.10 -17.60
C ARG A 14 -20.09 27.28 -17.38
N GLN A 15 -19.27 27.66 -16.41
CA GLN A 15 -18.21 26.81 -15.89
C GLN A 15 -18.87 25.58 -15.25
N ARG A 16 -18.68 24.41 -15.86
CA ARG A 16 -19.04 23.15 -15.21
C ARG A 16 -18.07 22.96 -14.05
N HIS A 17 -18.60 22.96 -12.83
CA HIS A 17 -17.84 22.67 -11.62
C HIS A 17 -17.45 21.18 -11.66
N LEU A 18 -16.21 20.90 -12.01
CA LEU A 18 -15.61 19.59 -11.80
C LEU A 18 -15.06 19.57 -10.36
N PRO A 19 -15.30 18.51 -9.57
CA PRO A 19 -14.67 18.38 -8.26
C PRO A 19 -13.15 18.35 -8.42
N ARG A 20 -12.45 19.21 -7.69
CA ARG A 20 -10.98 19.19 -7.66
C ARG A 20 -10.54 18.10 -6.70
N ARG A 21 -10.16 16.96 -7.28
CA ARG A 21 -9.32 15.99 -6.59
C ARG A 21 -7.95 16.63 -6.34
N VAL A 22 -7.19 16.14 -5.36
CA VAL A 22 -5.73 16.30 -5.42
C VAL A 22 -5.34 15.72 -6.76
N CYS A 23 -5.10 16.60 -7.73
CA CYS A 23 -4.34 16.21 -8.89
C CYS A 23 -2.95 16.08 -8.29
N GLU A 24 -2.64 14.88 -7.79
CA GLU A 24 -1.31 14.38 -7.99
C GLU A 24 -1.08 14.71 -9.46
N ARG A 25 -0.15 15.63 -9.75
CA ARG A 25 0.29 15.70 -11.12
C ARG A 25 0.51 14.21 -11.44
N ARG A 26 0.21 13.75 -12.66
CA ARG A 26 1.31 12.98 -13.26
C ARG A 26 2.43 14.00 -13.21
N ALA A 27 3.13 14.11 -12.07
CA ALA A 27 4.43 14.70 -11.96
C ALA A 27 5.06 13.81 -12.99
N ASP A 28 5.17 14.38 -14.18
CA ASP A 28 5.71 13.72 -15.32
C ASP A 28 6.96 13.11 -14.71
N GLN A 29 6.96 11.78 -14.54
CA GLN A 29 8.00 11.17 -13.72
C GLN A 29 9.34 11.42 -14.40
N GLN A 30 9.32 11.58 -15.72
CA GLN A 30 10.46 12.05 -16.49
C GLN A 30 10.87 13.48 -16.09
N GLY A 31 9.94 14.36 -15.74
CA GLY A 31 10.16 15.68 -15.16
C GLY A 31 10.73 15.65 -13.74
N LEU A 32 10.26 14.73 -12.87
CA LEU A 32 10.87 14.49 -11.56
C LEU A 32 12.30 13.96 -11.75
N THR A 33 12.46 12.92 -12.57
CA THR A 33 13.76 12.33 -12.88
C THR A 33 14.70 13.35 -13.50
N LYS A 34 14.23 14.19 -14.42
CA LYS A 34 15.02 15.25 -15.04
C LYS A 34 15.46 16.32 -14.04
N HIS A 35 14.59 16.68 -13.09
CA HIS A 35 14.92 17.64 -12.05
C HIS A 35 15.99 17.10 -11.09
N HIS A 36 15.89 15.82 -10.71
CA HIS A 36 16.74 15.23 -9.66
C HIS A 36 18.02 14.54 -10.20
N HIS A 37 17.97 13.95 -11.39
CA HIS A 37 19.08 13.20 -12.00
C HIS A 37 19.57 13.83 -13.32
N GLY A 38 19.07 15.02 -13.68
CA GLY A 38 19.50 15.76 -14.87
C GLY A 38 19.03 15.18 -16.21
N THR A 39 18.31 14.05 -16.20
CA THR A 39 17.84 13.36 -17.41
C THR A 39 16.43 12.77 -17.24
N PRO A 40 15.56 12.84 -18.26
CA PRO A 40 14.28 12.13 -18.25
C PRO A 40 14.40 10.65 -18.65
N LYS A 41 15.58 10.23 -19.14
CA LYS A 41 15.87 8.88 -19.64
C LYS A 41 16.10 7.89 -18.50
N GLY A 42 16.13 6.61 -18.84
CA GLY A 42 16.27 5.50 -17.90
C GLY A 42 14.96 4.71 -17.77
N VAL A 43 14.94 3.74 -16.87
CA VAL A 43 13.85 2.77 -16.74
C VAL A 43 13.19 2.90 -15.38
N ARG A 44 11.86 2.83 -15.36
CA ARG A 44 11.05 2.97 -14.16
C ARG A 44 10.13 1.79 -13.97
N TRP A 45 10.09 1.27 -12.75
CA TRP A 45 9.10 0.31 -12.29
C TRP A 45 8.33 0.90 -11.11
N LYS A 46 7.01 0.81 -11.16
CA LYS A 46 6.18 1.02 -9.98
C LYS A 46 6.18 -0.27 -9.16
N VAL A 47 6.34 -0.15 -7.85
CA VAL A 47 6.03 -1.25 -6.92
C VAL A 47 4.62 -1.02 -6.39
N PRO A 48 3.61 -1.76 -6.88
CA PRO A 48 2.23 -1.58 -6.46
C PRO A 48 2.04 -2.09 -5.02
N PRO A 49 0.87 -1.81 -4.40
CA PRO A 49 0.48 -2.42 -3.13
C PRO A 49 0.68 -3.94 -3.16
N ASP A 50 1.59 -4.43 -2.32
CA ASP A 50 1.95 -5.83 -2.24
C ASP A 50 1.70 -6.34 -0.82
N PHE A 51 0.74 -7.26 -0.69
CA PHE A 51 0.43 -7.91 0.58
C PHE A 51 1.24 -9.19 0.80
N SER A 52 2.06 -9.60 -0.18
CA SER A 52 2.92 -10.78 -0.11
C SER A 52 4.34 -10.49 0.38
N GLY A 53 4.77 -9.22 0.38
CA GLY A 53 6.05 -8.77 0.92
C GLY A 53 7.25 -8.97 -0.02
N GLY A 54 7.03 -9.18 -1.32
CA GLY A 54 8.08 -9.36 -2.32
C GLY A 54 8.55 -8.09 -3.02
N GLY A 55 7.79 -6.99 -2.88
CA GLY A 55 8.09 -5.66 -3.46
C GLY A 55 9.33 -4.89 -2.97
N PRO A 56 9.92 -5.13 -1.77
CA PRO A 56 11.12 -4.42 -1.27
C PRO A 56 12.47 -4.69 -1.95
N LEU A 57 12.52 -5.03 -3.25
CA LEU A 57 13.74 -5.51 -3.93
C LEU A 57 14.28 -6.85 -3.41
N ALA A 58 13.39 -7.71 -2.90
CA ALA A 58 13.73 -9.09 -2.54
C ALA A 58 14.09 -9.92 -3.78
N TYR A 59 15.09 -10.80 -3.63
CA TYR A 59 15.53 -11.70 -4.70
C TYR A 59 14.66 -12.96 -4.73
N HIS A 60 14.01 -13.22 -5.88
CA HIS A 60 13.10 -14.35 -6.10
C HIS A 60 13.68 -15.40 -7.06
N GLY A 61 15.00 -15.38 -7.26
CA GLY A 61 15.68 -16.19 -8.27
C GLY A 61 15.87 -15.44 -9.59
N SER A 62 16.38 -16.14 -10.60
CA SER A 62 16.74 -15.55 -11.90
C SER A 62 15.59 -15.54 -12.92
N ASP A 63 14.45 -16.11 -12.59
CA ASP A 63 13.30 -16.16 -13.52
C ASP A 63 12.57 -14.81 -13.52
N ARG A 64 12.48 -14.19 -14.70
CA ARG A 64 11.81 -12.90 -14.89
C ARG A 64 10.33 -12.95 -14.51
N ASP A 65 9.67 -14.08 -14.68
CA ASP A 65 8.23 -14.19 -14.38
C ASP A 65 7.94 -13.98 -12.88
N GLU A 66 8.93 -14.23 -12.01
CA GLU A 66 8.83 -13.91 -10.59
C GLU A 66 8.84 -12.40 -10.29
N TYR A 67 9.21 -11.55 -11.24
CA TYR A 67 9.27 -10.10 -11.01
C TYR A 67 8.09 -9.37 -11.66
N THR A 68 7.55 -9.87 -12.78
CA THR A 68 6.48 -9.17 -13.51
C THR A 68 5.17 -9.00 -12.73
N GLY A 69 4.92 -9.85 -11.73
CA GLY A 69 3.78 -9.69 -10.81
C GLY A 69 4.02 -8.71 -9.65
N ARG A 70 5.27 -8.35 -9.37
CA ARG A 70 5.70 -7.51 -8.24
C ARG A 70 6.10 -6.10 -8.66
N TYR A 71 6.44 -5.92 -9.93
CA TYR A 71 6.90 -4.65 -10.51
C TYR A 71 6.09 -4.35 -11.77
N GLU A 72 5.54 -3.13 -11.85
CA GLU A 72 4.85 -2.64 -13.02
C GLU A 72 5.76 -1.70 -13.81
N LEU A 73 6.27 -2.15 -14.96
CA LEU A 73 7.11 -1.36 -15.84
C LEU A 73 6.36 -0.13 -16.39
N LYS A 74 6.97 1.05 -16.24
CA LYS A 74 6.42 2.36 -16.68
C LYS A 74 7.20 3.01 -17.81
N THR A 75 8.12 2.28 -18.44
CA THR A 75 8.97 2.79 -19.51
C THR A 75 8.79 1.94 -20.75
N ASP A 76 8.16 2.51 -21.78
CA ASP A 76 7.78 1.79 -23.00
C ASP A 76 9.00 1.29 -23.80
N SER A 77 10.15 1.97 -23.67
CA SER A 77 11.38 1.61 -24.37
C SER A 77 12.19 0.52 -23.67
N ALA A 78 11.75 0.02 -22.52
CA ALA A 78 12.52 -0.94 -21.74
C ALA A 78 12.43 -2.36 -22.31
N GLY A 79 13.56 -3.06 -22.30
CA GLY A 79 13.75 -4.40 -22.86
C GLY A 79 14.00 -5.48 -21.82
N PRO A 80 14.23 -6.73 -22.25
CA PRO A 80 14.63 -7.84 -21.38
C PRO A 80 15.86 -7.53 -20.50
N GLU A 81 16.85 -6.83 -21.04
CA GLU A 81 18.08 -6.44 -20.36
C GLU A 81 17.85 -5.55 -19.14
N ASP A 82 16.80 -4.71 -19.17
CA ASP A 82 16.46 -3.85 -18.04
C ASP A 82 15.84 -4.67 -16.89
N TRP A 83 15.10 -5.73 -17.23
CA TRP A 83 14.63 -6.69 -16.23
C TRP A 83 15.79 -7.49 -15.65
N ASP A 84 16.74 -7.93 -16.48
CA ASP A 84 17.94 -8.62 -16.02
C ASP A 84 18.73 -7.74 -15.04
N ALA A 85 18.84 -6.43 -15.30
CA ALA A 85 19.47 -5.48 -14.39
C ALA A 85 18.73 -5.36 -13.05
N LEU A 86 17.38 -5.33 -13.05
CA LEU A 86 16.58 -5.32 -11.83
C LEU A 86 16.77 -6.62 -11.01
N ILE A 87 16.81 -7.77 -11.67
CA ILE A 87 17.02 -9.08 -11.05
C ILE A 87 18.42 -9.13 -10.44
N GLU A 88 19.44 -8.69 -11.18
CA GLU A 88 20.81 -8.62 -10.70
C GLU A 88 20.92 -7.67 -9.50
N ARG A 89 20.20 -6.54 -9.50
CA ARG A 89 20.11 -5.65 -8.34
C ARG A 89 19.60 -6.35 -7.10
N CYS A 90 18.51 -7.10 -7.23
CA CYS A 90 17.95 -7.87 -6.12
C CYS A 90 18.95 -8.93 -5.64
N ARG A 91 19.63 -9.62 -6.57
CA ARG A 91 20.66 -10.62 -6.26
C ARG A 91 21.83 -10.02 -5.50
N VAL A 92 22.38 -8.90 -5.96
CA VAL A 92 23.47 -8.17 -5.30
C VAL A 92 23.09 -7.80 -3.88
N LEU A 93 21.89 -7.24 -3.68
CA LEU A 93 21.41 -6.93 -2.34
C LEU A 93 21.28 -8.17 -1.47
N ARG A 94 20.91 -9.32 -2.05
CA ARG A 94 20.72 -10.55 -1.29
C ARG A 94 22.02 -11.29 -0.97
N GLU A 95 22.95 -11.35 -1.91
CA GLU A 95 24.08 -12.28 -1.88
C GLU A 95 25.43 -11.62 -1.54
N THR A 96 25.55 -10.29 -1.64
CA THR A 96 26.82 -9.60 -1.31
C THR A 96 27.16 -9.78 0.18
N PRO A 97 28.37 -10.27 0.51
CA PRO A 97 28.85 -10.32 1.89
C PRO A 97 28.99 -8.92 2.49
N ASP A 98 28.77 -8.78 3.79
CA ASP A 98 28.75 -7.47 4.46
C ASP A 98 30.08 -6.70 4.27
N GLU A 99 31.20 -7.41 4.26
CA GLU A 99 32.54 -6.82 4.10
C GLU A 99 32.81 -6.29 2.69
N ALA A 100 32.01 -6.71 1.70
CA ALA A 100 32.13 -6.29 0.31
C ALA A 100 31.05 -5.27 -0.10
N LEU A 101 30.13 -4.92 0.81
CA LEU A 101 29.01 -4.03 0.49
C LEU A 101 29.49 -2.64 0.06
N GLU A 102 30.45 -2.06 0.79
CA GLU A 102 30.96 -0.71 0.50
C GLU A 102 31.54 -0.58 -0.90
N ASP A 103 32.17 -1.63 -1.42
CA ASP A 103 32.76 -1.65 -2.76
C ASP A 103 31.75 -2.04 -3.85
N THR A 104 30.75 -2.87 -3.50
CA THR A 104 29.86 -3.48 -4.50
C THR A 104 28.58 -2.68 -4.70
N LEU A 105 27.88 -2.33 -3.62
CA LEU A 105 26.54 -1.75 -3.69
C LEU A 105 26.48 -0.36 -4.37
N PRO A 106 27.50 0.52 -4.28
CA PRO A 106 27.48 1.79 -4.99
C PRO A 106 27.52 1.69 -6.52
N ASN A 107 27.96 0.57 -7.10
CA ASN A 107 28.02 0.38 -8.57
C ASN A 107 26.65 0.09 -9.19
N HIS A 108 25.60 0.36 -8.43
CA HIS A 108 24.46 -0.52 -8.43
C HIS A 108 23.22 0.19 -7.88
N LEU A 109 23.33 0.80 -6.71
CA LEU A 109 22.29 1.60 -6.08
C LEU A 109 22.94 2.91 -5.61
N ASP A 110 22.28 4.04 -5.81
CA ASP A 110 22.70 5.28 -5.14
C ASP A 110 22.43 5.13 -3.64
N VAL A 111 23.49 4.79 -2.91
CA VAL A 111 23.45 4.51 -1.48
C VAL A 111 22.99 5.75 -0.69
N LYS A 112 23.41 6.95 -1.09
CA LYS A 112 23.06 8.18 -0.37
C LYS A 112 21.57 8.50 -0.54
N GLU A 113 21.06 8.32 -1.75
CA GLU A 113 19.64 8.50 -2.01
C GLU A 113 18.80 7.43 -1.31
N ALA A 114 19.24 6.17 -1.33
CA ALA A 114 18.58 5.09 -0.59
C ALA A 114 18.53 5.36 0.91
N ILE A 115 19.62 5.84 1.52
CA ILE A 115 19.66 6.25 2.94
C ILE A 115 18.61 7.34 3.21
N ARG A 116 18.56 8.39 2.38
CA ARG A 116 17.60 9.49 2.54
C ARG A 116 16.15 9.02 2.37
N PHE A 117 15.90 8.20 1.36
CA PHE A 117 14.60 7.57 1.12
C PHE A 117 14.13 6.80 2.35
N LEU A 118 14.98 5.91 2.90
CA LEU A 118 14.65 5.14 4.09
C LEU A 118 14.43 6.02 5.32
N ALA A 119 15.27 7.03 5.54
CA ALA A 119 15.11 7.95 6.67
C ALA A 119 13.80 8.73 6.61
N VAL A 120 13.41 9.22 5.41
CA VAL A 120 12.14 9.95 5.22
C VAL A 120 10.94 9.02 5.40
N ASP A 121 10.96 7.83 4.80
CA ASP A 121 9.90 6.81 4.96
C ASP A 121 9.65 6.47 6.44
N ASN A 122 10.75 6.28 7.19
CA ASN A 122 10.72 5.96 8.61
C ASN A 122 10.21 7.15 9.45
N ALA A 123 10.71 8.37 9.21
CA ALA A 123 10.29 9.57 9.93
C ALA A 123 8.80 9.90 9.74
N LEU A 124 8.31 9.72 8.51
CA LEU A 124 6.93 10.00 8.14
C LEU A 124 5.95 8.90 8.58
N LEU A 125 6.44 7.79 9.14
CA LEU A 125 5.63 6.68 9.64
C LEU A 125 4.69 6.13 8.56
N ASP A 126 5.19 6.01 7.33
CA ASP A 126 4.38 5.56 6.21
C ASP A 126 3.90 4.11 6.42
N SER A 127 2.58 3.96 6.63
CA SER A 127 1.99 2.67 6.97
C SER A 127 1.82 1.73 5.78
N ASP A 128 2.08 2.19 4.56
CA ASP A 128 2.12 1.34 3.36
C ASP A 128 3.24 1.57 2.35
N GLY A 129 4.14 2.50 2.65
CA GLY A 129 5.42 2.63 1.98
C GLY A 129 6.38 1.44 2.16
N HIS A 130 7.64 1.71 1.88
CA HIS A 130 8.69 0.70 1.75
C HIS A 130 8.97 -0.04 3.07
N HIS A 131 9.06 0.67 4.20
CA HIS A 131 9.32 0.07 5.52
C HIS A 131 8.20 -0.83 6.03
N SER A 132 6.96 -0.62 5.59
CA SER A 132 5.79 -1.25 6.19
C SER A 132 5.30 -2.42 5.33
N ARG A 133 4.82 -2.14 4.12
CA ARG A 133 4.33 -3.17 3.19
C ARG A 133 5.34 -3.52 2.12
N GLY A 134 6.32 -2.66 1.86
CA GLY A 134 7.25 -2.88 0.77
C GLY A 134 6.70 -2.48 -0.58
N SER A 135 5.80 -1.51 -0.59
CA SER A 135 5.04 -1.06 -1.75
C SER A 135 5.00 0.46 -1.82
N ASP A 136 4.30 0.99 -2.82
CA ASP A 136 4.02 2.41 -2.98
C ASP A 136 5.30 3.24 -3.09
N TYR A 137 6.17 2.79 -3.99
CA TYR A 137 7.34 3.53 -4.42
C TYR A 137 7.70 3.16 -5.86
N TYR A 138 8.61 3.93 -6.44
CA TYR A 138 9.20 3.64 -7.73
C TYR A 138 10.66 3.22 -7.57
N VAL A 139 11.04 2.27 -8.41
CA VAL A 139 12.42 1.95 -8.70
C VAL A 139 12.77 2.63 -10.02
N TYR A 140 13.79 3.48 -10.01
CA TYR A 140 14.31 4.15 -11.20
C TYR A 140 15.74 3.68 -11.46
N MET A 141 16.04 3.21 -12.66
CA MET A 141 17.39 2.96 -13.13
C MET A 141 17.80 4.07 -14.10
N ASP A 142 18.88 4.78 -13.78
CA ASP A 142 19.42 5.83 -14.63
C ASP A 142 20.12 5.27 -15.89
N PRO A 143 20.49 6.12 -16.87
CA PRO A 143 21.21 5.67 -18.06
C PRO A 143 22.58 5.02 -17.79
N GLU A 144 23.16 5.27 -16.62
CA GLU A 144 24.42 4.71 -16.14
C GLU A 144 24.23 3.33 -15.47
N GLY A 145 22.98 2.88 -15.29
CA GLY A 145 22.63 1.59 -14.69
C GLY A 145 22.55 1.61 -13.15
N ILE A 146 22.57 2.80 -12.55
CA ILE A 146 22.43 3.00 -11.11
C ILE A 146 20.95 3.08 -10.74
N PHE A 147 20.58 2.37 -9.68
CA PHE A 147 19.22 2.34 -9.17
C PHE A 147 18.99 3.43 -8.12
N HIS A 148 17.79 3.99 -8.14
CA HIS A 148 17.30 5.03 -7.26
C HIS A 148 15.90 4.65 -6.75
N LEU A 149 15.58 5.06 -5.52
CA LEU A 149 14.29 4.82 -4.88
C LEU A 149 13.51 6.12 -4.78
N VAL A 150 12.27 6.11 -5.25
CA VAL A 150 11.46 7.32 -5.34
C VAL A 150 10.12 7.09 -4.65
N HIS A 151 9.81 7.94 -3.67
CA HIS A 151 8.54 7.90 -2.94
C HIS A 151 7.34 8.09 -3.86
N TYR A 152 6.25 7.39 -3.57
CA TYR A 152 4.99 7.51 -4.27
C TYR A 152 3.83 7.21 -3.33
N ASP A 153 2.65 7.78 -3.59
CA ASP A 153 1.41 7.48 -2.84
C ASP A 153 1.55 7.47 -1.31
N ASN A 154 2.29 8.43 -0.74
CA ASN A 154 2.55 8.51 0.72
C ASN A 154 1.39 9.13 1.50
N ASN A 155 0.15 8.76 1.15
CA ASN A 155 -1.07 9.30 1.74
C ASN A 155 -1.36 8.74 3.15
N GLU A 156 -0.60 7.74 3.60
CA GLU A 156 -0.78 7.05 4.89
C GLU A 156 0.39 7.32 5.85
N THR A 157 0.92 8.54 5.77
CA THR A 157 1.97 9.11 6.61
C THR A 157 1.39 9.85 7.83
N PHE A 158 2.29 10.31 8.72
CA PHE A 158 2.00 11.08 9.93
C PHE A 158 1.20 10.32 11.00
N GLY A 159 1.18 8.99 10.96
CA GLY A 159 0.60 8.15 12.03
C GLY A 159 -0.91 8.34 12.23
N GLY A 160 -1.62 8.83 11.20
CA GLY A 160 -3.07 8.95 11.21
C GLY A 160 -3.70 7.59 11.46
N ARG A 161 -4.42 7.44 12.58
CA ARG A 161 -5.18 6.22 12.90
C ARG A 161 -6.01 5.80 11.68
N ARG A 162 -5.61 4.72 11.00
CA ARG A 162 -6.55 3.83 10.30
C ARG A 162 -7.51 3.26 11.36
N GLY A 163 -8.57 4.01 11.68
CA GLY A 163 -9.46 3.65 12.78
C GLY A 163 -10.25 4.81 13.40
N GLY A 164 -10.60 5.85 12.64
CA GLY A 164 -11.61 6.84 13.01
C GLY A 164 -13.04 6.40 12.65
N GLY A 165 -13.28 5.09 12.50
CA GLY A 165 -14.63 4.55 12.41
C GLY A 165 -15.32 4.75 13.74
N ARG A 166 -16.08 5.84 13.85
CA ARG A 166 -17.11 6.15 14.85
C ARG A 166 -17.53 4.89 15.63
N ARG A 167 -16.94 4.65 16.80
CA ARG A 167 -17.59 3.84 17.84
C ARG A 167 -18.86 4.60 18.18
N GLY A 168 -19.98 4.15 17.65
CA GLY A 168 -21.28 4.64 18.04
C GLY A 168 -21.43 4.54 19.55
N PRO A 169 -22.18 5.46 20.18
CA PRO A 169 -22.43 5.40 21.62
C PRO A 169 -23.29 4.17 21.90
N GLY A 170 -22.67 3.10 22.39
CA GLY A 170 -23.38 1.85 22.70
C GLY A 170 -22.45 0.65 22.67
N GLY A 171 -21.62 0.49 23.70
CA GLY A 171 -20.73 -0.65 23.82
C GLY A 171 -19.96 -0.62 25.13
N GLY A 172 -20.67 -0.53 26.26
CA GLY A 172 -20.10 -0.71 27.57
C GLY A 172 -19.61 -2.15 27.73
N GLY A 173 -18.30 -2.34 27.73
CA GLY A 173 -17.65 -3.59 28.13
C GLY A 173 -16.93 -3.39 29.45
N GLY A 174 -17.69 -3.45 30.55
CA GLY A 174 -17.13 -3.60 31.90
C GLY A 174 -16.93 -5.09 32.24
N PRO A 175 -15.99 -5.43 33.13
CA PRO A 175 -15.48 -6.79 33.31
C PRO A 175 -16.35 -7.61 34.28
N GLY A 176 -16.58 -8.88 33.97
CA GLY A 176 -17.21 -9.81 34.92
C GLY A 176 -17.88 -11.00 34.23
N GLY A 177 -17.15 -12.11 34.12
CA GLY A 177 -17.77 -13.40 33.87
C GLY A 177 -18.56 -13.85 35.10
N PRO A 178 -19.76 -14.43 34.95
CA PRO A 178 -20.46 -15.03 36.08
C PRO A 178 -19.89 -16.43 36.39
N PRO A 179 -19.83 -16.84 37.68
CA PRO A 179 -19.39 -18.17 38.07
C PRO A 179 -20.51 -19.21 37.91
N ALA A 180 -20.10 -20.47 38.01
CA ALA A 180 -20.85 -21.69 37.73
C ALA A 180 -21.96 -22.05 38.74
N ASP A 181 -22.84 -22.95 38.28
CA ASP A 181 -23.64 -23.93 39.01
C ASP A 181 -24.92 -23.48 39.76
N ALA A 182 -26.08 -23.85 39.19
CA ALA A 182 -27.17 -24.53 39.91
C ALA A 182 -28.19 -25.14 38.91
N GLY A 183 -28.51 -26.42 39.11
CA GLY A 183 -29.33 -27.26 38.25
C GLY A 183 -30.86 -27.10 38.39
N PRO A 184 -31.63 -28.13 37.96
CA PRO A 184 -32.93 -27.99 37.29
C PRO A 184 -34.13 -28.23 38.22
N ASP A 185 -35.30 -27.63 37.96
CA ASP A 185 -36.63 -28.14 38.37
C ASP A 185 -37.80 -27.37 37.69
N GLY A 186 -38.88 -28.09 37.40
CA GLY A 186 -39.96 -27.79 36.45
C GLY A 186 -41.18 -26.93 36.92
N PRO A 187 -42.35 -26.99 36.20
CA PRO A 187 -43.34 -25.88 35.99
C PRO A 187 -44.75 -26.13 36.65
N PRO A 188 -45.92 -25.57 36.21
CA PRO A 188 -46.49 -24.21 35.94
C PRO A 188 -47.78 -23.94 36.83
N PRO A 189 -48.82 -23.07 36.58
CA PRO A 189 -49.75 -22.93 35.41
C PRO A 189 -50.03 -21.44 35.01
N GLY A 190 -50.71 -20.98 33.95
CA GLY A 190 -51.75 -21.48 33.04
C GLY A 190 -52.85 -20.42 32.95
N VAL A 191 -53.04 -19.73 31.82
CA VAL A 191 -54.32 -19.09 31.42
C VAL A 191 -54.47 -19.11 29.90
N ASP A 192 -55.51 -19.80 29.47
CA ASP A 192 -56.00 -19.95 28.09
C ASP A 192 -57.25 -19.09 27.90
N ARG A 193 -57.41 -18.50 26.71
CA ARG A 193 -58.65 -18.09 25.99
C ARG A 193 -58.28 -17.02 24.95
N GLY A 194 -58.55 -17.14 23.65
CA GLY A 194 -59.27 -18.11 22.84
C GLY A 194 -59.67 -17.43 21.52
N GLY A 195 -59.81 -18.21 20.44
CA GLY A 195 -60.60 -17.86 19.26
C GLY A 195 -59.85 -17.56 17.96
N MET A 196 -59.71 -18.58 17.09
CA MET A 196 -59.52 -18.42 15.65
C MET A 196 -60.89 -18.41 14.93
N PRO A 197 -60.96 -17.97 13.66
CA PRO A 197 -60.97 -18.99 12.59
C PRO A 197 -60.15 -18.66 11.32
N ARG A 198 -59.49 -19.71 10.79
CA ARG A 198 -59.38 -20.22 9.37
C ARG A 198 -59.48 -19.21 8.22
N GLU A 199 -58.74 -19.22 7.11
CA GLU A 199 -57.62 -19.96 6.44
C GLU A 199 -57.53 -19.30 5.01
N PRO A 200 -56.74 -19.75 4.00
CA PRO A 200 -55.36 -20.27 3.98
C PRO A 200 -54.52 -19.68 2.81
N GLY A 201 -53.22 -19.97 2.80
CA GLY A 201 -52.37 -19.76 1.60
C GLY A 201 -50.93 -20.19 1.84
N GLY A 202 -50.67 -21.51 1.83
CA GLY A 202 -49.35 -22.10 2.04
C GLY A 202 -48.51 -22.22 0.78
N PHE A 203 -47.21 -22.43 0.96
CA PHE A 203 -46.33 -23.07 -0.02
C PHE A 203 -45.31 -23.92 0.71
N ASP A 204 -45.37 -25.23 0.47
CA ASP A 204 -44.28 -26.14 0.77
C ASP A 204 -44.25 -27.29 -0.26
N ARG A 205 -43.01 -27.67 -0.59
CA ARG A 205 -42.54 -28.89 -1.28
C ARG A 205 -42.79 -29.11 -2.79
N GLY A 206 -41.67 -29.32 -3.49
CA GLY A 206 -41.31 -30.70 -3.87
C GLY A 206 -41.33 -31.09 -5.35
N GLY A 207 -40.13 -31.31 -5.91
CA GLY A 207 -39.71 -32.54 -6.60
C GLY A 207 -40.27 -32.95 -7.98
N GLY A 208 -39.36 -33.27 -8.91
CA GLY A 208 -39.62 -34.12 -10.09
C GLY A 208 -38.67 -33.82 -11.28
N ARG A 209 -37.52 -34.51 -11.42
CA ARG A 209 -37.21 -35.58 -12.42
C ARG A 209 -37.76 -35.24 -13.83
N ASN A 210 -37.03 -35.33 -14.96
CA ASN A 210 -36.26 -36.47 -15.46
C ASN A 210 -35.75 -36.18 -16.90
N ARG A 211 -34.58 -36.74 -17.25
CA ARG A 211 -34.20 -37.41 -18.52
C ARG A 211 -34.23 -36.71 -19.90
N GLY A 212 -33.05 -36.77 -20.53
CA GLY A 212 -32.81 -37.36 -21.86
C GLY A 212 -31.62 -36.71 -22.59
N ALA A 213 -30.75 -37.37 -23.35
CA ALA A 213 -30.40 -38.77 -23.60
C ALA A 213 -29.24 -38.79 -24.62
N GLY A 214 -28.36 -39.81 -24.54
CA GLY A 214 -27.51 -40.30 -25.65
C GLY A 214 -26.06 -39.81 -25.62
N GLY A 215 -25.00 -40.64 -25.64
CA GLY A 215 -24.82 -42.10 -25.74
C GLY A 215 -23.33 -42.33 -26.10
N GLY A 216 -22.57 -43.09 -25.31
CA GLY A 216 -21.98 -44.41 -25.67
C GLY A 216 -20.67 -44.30 -26.49
N GLN A 217 -19.57 -45.05 -26.30
CA GLN A 217 -19.21 -46.24 -25.52
C GLN A 217 -17.66 -46.29 -25.39
N ASP A 218 -17.20 -46.91 -24.30
CA ASP A 218 -16.03 -47.79 -24.13
C ASP A 218 -14.66 -47.49 -24.78
N ALA A 219 -13.62 -47.31 -23.95
CA ALA A 219 -12.68 -48.38 -23.60
C ALA A 219 -11.35 -47.87 -22.98
N ARG A 220 -11.13 -48.28 -21.72
CA ARG A 220 -9.86 -48.75 -21.12
C ARG A 220 -8.64 -47.80 -21.02
N ARG A 221 -8.24 -47.61 -19.75
CA ARG A 221 -6.88 -47.75 -19.18
C ARG A 221 -6.21 -46.45 -18.73
N GLY A 222 -5.98 -46.33 -17.42
CA GLY A 222 -5.01 -45.38 -16.85
C GLY A 222 -5.42 -44.84 -15.49
N GLU A 223 -5.08 -45.56 -14.43
CA GLU A 223 -5.24 -45.20 -13.02
C GLU A 223 -4.78 -43.75 -12.72
N ARG A 224 -5.66 -42.94 -12.13
CA ARG A 224 -5.25 -41.78 -11.31
C ARG A 224 -5.70 -42.00 -9.88
N ARG A 225 -4.76 -42.54 -9.11
CA ARG A 225 -4.82 -42.62 -7.65
C ARG A 225 -5.00 -41.22 -7.08
N GLY A 226 -6.00 -41.08 -6.21
CA GLY A 226 -6.14 -39.92 -5.33
C GLY A 226 -4.86 -39.73 -4.53
N ARG A 227 -4.38 -38.50 -4.49
CA ARG A 227 -3.35 -38.08 -3.55
C ARG A 227 -3.96 -37.04 -2.63
N GLU A 228 -4.45 -37.55 -1.50
CA GLU A 228 -4.46 -36.82 -0.25
C GLU A 228 -3.09 -36.14 -0.08
N ARG A 229 -3.09 -34.82 0.03
CA ARG A 229 -1.98 -34.07 0.63
C ARG A 229 -2.54 -33.28 1.79
N GLY A 230 -2.54 -33.92 2.95
CA GLY A 230 -2.49 -33.23 4.22
C GLY A 230 -1.11 -32.62 4.44
N GLY A 231 -1.10 -31.45 5.09
CA GLY A 231 -0.15 -31.12 6.14
C GLY A 231 1.23 -30.61 5.72
N ARG A 232 1.37 -29.28 5.68
CA ARG A 232 2.23 -28.50 6.59
C ARG A 232 2.20 -27.02 6.16
N GLY A 233 1.11 -26.34 6.52
CA GLY A 233 1.19 -24.90 6.76
C GLY A 233 2.00 -24.74 8.04
N GLY A 234 3.27 -24.38 7.91
CA GLY A 234 4.03 -23.88 9.05
C GLY A 234 3.38 -22.60 9.57
N PRO A 235 3.59 -22.23 10.84
CA PRO A 235 3.11 -20.96 11.35
C PRO A 235 3.90 -19.86 10.63
N GLY A 236 3.33 -19.33 9.55
CA GLY A 236 3.75 -18.04 9.03
C GLY A 236 3.60 -17.06 10.18
N ARG A 237 4.73 -16.56 10.68
CA ARG A 237 4.75 -15.32 11.45
C ARG A 237 4.17 -14.27 10.50
N GLY A 238 2.86 -14.05 10.59
CA GLY A 238 2.20 -12.94 9.93
C GLY A 238 2.94 -11.67 10.30
N GLY A 239 3.32 -10.91 9.28
CA GLY A 239 4.09 -9.69 9.45
C GLY A 239 3.47 -8.81 10.53
N GLN A 240 4.28 -8.45 11.52
CA GLN A 240 4.05 -7.23 12.29
C GLN A 240 4.26 -6.06 11.33
N GLY A 241 3.27 -5.78 10.48
CA GLY A 241 3.35 -4.75 9.45
C GLY A 241 2.00 -4.09 9.30
N GLY A 242 1.74 -3.10 10.16
CA GLY A 242 0.49 -2.33 10.07
C GLY A 242 0.44 -1.18 11.06
N GLY A 243 1.01 -0.05 10.68
CA GLY A 243 0.66 1.28 11.21
C GLY A 243 1.19 1.67 12.59
N GLY A 244 2.14 0.92 13.16
CA GLY A 244 2.85 1.31 14.38
C GLY A 244 4.18 2.01 14.09
N PRO A 245 4.66 2.90 14.98
CA PRO A 245 5.97 3.50 14.83
C PRO A 245 7.06 2.43 14.74
N GLN A 246 7.90 2.53 13.70
CA GLN A 246 9.01 1.61 13.49
C GLN A 246 10.27 2.17 14.17
N PRO A 247 11.04 1.35 14.90
CA PRO A 247 12.30 1.82 15.44
C PRO A 247 13.27 2.16 14.29
N PRO A 248 14.20 3.12 14.48
CA PRO A 248 15.18 3.50 13.45
C PRO A 248 16.02 2.36 12.86
N LEU A 249 16.21 1.29 13.64
CA LEU A 249 17.00 0.10 13.28
C LEU A 249 16.10 -1.13 13.02
N ALA A 250 14.82 -0.94 12.73
CA ALA A 250 13.94 -2.03 12.33
C ALA A 250 14.52 -2.76 11.10
N PHE A 251 14.29 -4.07 11.03
CA PHE A 251 14.63 -4.91 9.86
C PHE A 251 16.13 -5.04 9.54
N VAL A 252 17.02 -4.75 10.49
CA VAL A 252 18.47 -4.88 10.32
C VAL A 252 18.91 -6.30 9.92
N ASP A 253 18.21 -7.33 10.40
CA ASP A 253 18.53 -8.75 10.12
C ASP A 253 17.62 -9.37 9.05
N GLU A 254 16.79 -8.57 8.38
CA GLU A 254 15.70 -9.04 7.53
C GLU A 254 16.06 -8.95 6.04
N VAL A 255 17.24 -9.45 5.64
CA VAL A 255 17.70 -9.37 4.25
C VAL A 255 16.78 -10.10 3.25
N GLU A 256 16.00 -11.08 3.71
CA GLU A 256 15.06 -11.84 2.88
C GLU A 256 13.90 -11.00 2.39
N THR A 257 13.40 -10.14 3.28
CA THR A 257 12.14 -9.41 3.09
C THR A 257 12.37 -7.92 2.95
N ARG A 258 13.49 -7.40 3.46
CA ARG A 258 13.87 -5.99 3.52
C ARG A 258 15.35 -5.78 3.17
N PRO A 259 15.79 -6.27 2.00
CA PRO A 259 17.20 -6.28 1.65
C PRO A 259 17.83 -4.87 1.65
N VAL A 260 17.14 -3.85 1.13
CA VAL A 260 17.71 -2.48 1.13
C VAL A 260 17.98 -2.00 2.55
N ILE A 261 17.02 -2.17 3.47
CA ILE A 261 17.17 -1.74 4.87
C ILE A 261 18.29 -2.54 5.52
N ALA A 262 18.25 -3.86 5.42
CA ALA A 262 19.26 -4.74 6.01
C ALA A 262 20.67 -4.38 5.53
N ARG A 263 20.87 -4.15 4.22
CA ARG A 263 22.20 -3.84 3.65
C ARG A 263 22.69 -2.43 3.97
N ILE A 264 21.81 -1.43 3.95
CA ILE A 264 22.18 -0.07 4.37
C ILE A 264 22.57 -0.07 5.86
N LEU A 265 21.79 -0.76 6.70
CA LEU A 265 22.08 -0.83 8.12
C LEU A 265 23.27 -1.75 8.44
N ALA A 266 23.62 -2.74 7.62
CA ALA A 266 24.77 -3.62 7.87
C ALA A 266 26.09 -2.83 7.94
N VAL A 267 26.28 -1.84 7.07
CA VAL A 267 27.49 -1.02 7.01
C VAL A 267 27.48 0.07 8.07
N PRO A 268 28.49 0.15 8.97
CA PRO A 268 28.49 1.12 10.08
C PRO A 268 28.40 2.58 9.65
N ALA A 269 29.10 2.97 8.58
CA ALA A 269 29.09 4.35 8.08
C ALA A 269 27.70 4.75 7.55
N TRP A 270 27.06 3.88 6.76
CA TRP A 270 25.73 4.12 6.20
C TRP A 270 24.64 4.09 7.26
N ARG A 271 24.76 3.19 8.25
CA ARG A 271 23.89 3.17 9.44
C ARG A 271 23.96 4.49 10.20
N ALA A 272 25.15 5.03 10.40
CA ALA A 272 25.33 6.32 11.06
C ALA A 272 24.68 7.46 10.25
N GLU A 273 24.88 7.49 8.93
CA GLU A 273 24.27 8.48 8.05
C GLU A 273 22.73 8.38 8.04
N HIS A 274 22.17 7.17 8.06
CA HIS A 274 20.72 6.93 8.20
C HIS A 274 20.18 7.50 9.51
N LEU A 275 20.83 7.21 10.64
CA LEU A 275 20.39 7.71 11.95
C LEU A 275 20.47 9.24 12.04
N GLU A 276 21.54 9.84 11.51
CA GLU A 276 21.69 11.30 11.46
C GLU A 276 20.66 11.96 10.55
N THR A 277 20.43 11.40 9.36
CA THR A 277 19.40 11.90 8.43
C THR A 277 18.02 11.78 9.05
N LEU A 278 17.71 10.64 9.68
CA LEU A 278 16.44 10.43 10.37
C LEU A 278 16.23 11.43 11.50
N ARG A 279 17.26 11.68 12.30
CA ARG A 279 17.25 12.69 13.37
C ARG A 279 16.97 14.08 12.82
N GLU A 280 17.67 14.48 11.74
CA GLU A 280 17.45 15.79 11.11
C GLU A 280 16.00 15.94 10.62
N VAL A 281 15.45 14.92 9.95
CA VAL A 281 14.06 14.96 9.49
C VAL A 281 13.11 15.08 10.69
N ALA A 282 13.27 14.24 11.70
CA ALA A 282 12.37 14.19 12.85
C ALA A 282 12.44 15.44 13.74
N GLU A 283 13.64 15.94 14.03
CA GLU A 283 13.86 17.04 14.99
C GLU A 283 13.85 18.42 14.34
N VAL A 284 14.10 18.53 13.03
CA VAL A 284 14.21 19.82 12.33
C VAL A 284 13.11 20.00 11.29
N GLN A 285 12.95 19.05 10.37
CA GLN A 285 11.99 19.21 9.27
C GLN A 285 10.54 19.01 9.74
N LEU A 286 10.32 18.10 10.68
CA LEU A 286 9.00 17.80 11.27
C LEU A 286 8.71 18.60 12.55
N ASP A 287 9.66 19.41 13.04
CA ASP A 287 9.37 20.37 14.11
C ASP A 287 8.26 21.33 13.67
N TRP A 288 7.31 21.60 14.57
CA TRP A 288 6.12 22.39 14.23
C TRP A 288 6.48 23.80 13.75
N LYS A 289 7.61 24.39 14.19
CA LYS A 289 8.06 25.70 13.71
C LYS A 289 8.46 25.68 12.24
N THR A 290 8.90 24.52 11.73
CA THR A 290 9.26 24.31 10.32
C THR A 290 8.08 23.83 9.50
N LEU A 291 7.37 22.80 9.98
CA LEU A 291 6.30 22.13 9.23
C LEU A 291 4.98 22.92 9.27
N GLY A 292 4.64 23.53 10.40
CA GLY A 292 3.37 24.26 10.61
C GLY A 292 3.10 25.30 9.52
N PRO A 293 4.03 26.24 9.23
CA PRO A 293 3.84 27.23 8.18
C PRO A 293 3.61 26.64 6.78
N ARG A 294 4.18 25.47 6.48
CA ARG A 294 3.94 24.77 5.20
C ARG A 294 2.54 24.16 5.16
N ILE A 295 2.10 23.55 6.26
CA ILE A 295 0.73 23.02 6.39
C ILE A 295 -0.29 24.15 6.24
N ASP A 296 -0.07 25.28 6.92
CA ASP A 296 -0.98 26.43 6.84
C ASP A 296 -1.06 26.97 5.41
N ALA A 297 0.08 27.13 4.72
CA ALA A 297 0.08 27.55 3.32
C ALA A 297 -0.69 26.59 2.39
N TYR A 298 -0.64 25.27 2.64
CA TYR A 298 -1.45 24.30 1.90
C TYR A 298 -2.93 24.38 2.26
N ARG A 299 -3.27 24.60 3.55
CA ARG A 299 -4.66 24.78 4.00
C ARG A 299 -5.28 26.01 3.34
N ASP A 300 -4.60 27.14 3.41
CA ASP A 300 -5.03 28.41 2.80
C ASP A 300 -5.29 28.25 1.29
N LEU A 301 -4.43 27.48 0.60
CA LEU A 301 -4.55 27.25 -0.84
C LEU A 301 -5.83 26.48 -1.22
N ILE A 302 -6.27 25.53 -0.40
CA ILE A 302 -7.37 24.61 -0.73
C ILE A 302 -8.67 24.89 0.04
N GLU A 303 -8.64 25.76 1.04
CA GLU A 303 -9.77 26.01 1.95
C GLU A 303 -11.08 26.33 1.22
N ALA A 304 -11.04 27.31 0.32
CA ALA A 304 -12.22 27.74 -0.41
C ALA A 304 -12.82 26.62 -1.29
N ASP A 305 -11.97 25.71 -1.79
CA ASP A 305 -12.41 24.55 -2.57
C ASP A 305 -13.00 23.46 -1.65
N VAL A 306 -12.35 23.15 -0.52
CA VAL A 306 -12.84 22.19 0.48
C VAL A 306 -14.20 22.62 1.06
N VAL A 307 -14.37 23.91 1.37
CA VAL A 307 -15.64 24.45 1.87
C VAL A 307 -16.77 24.35 0.83
N ARG A 308 -16.46 24.28 -0.46
CA ARG A 308 -17.47 24.11 -1.51
C ARG A 308 -17.73 22.65 -1.88
N ASP A 309 -16.86 21.73 -1.49
CA ASP A 309 -16.93 20.33 -1.92
C ASP A 309 -18.16 19.62 -1.31
N PRO A 310 -19.14 19.18 -2.13
CA PRO A 310 -20.36 18.54 -1.64
C PRO A 310 -20.13 17.11 -1.12
N PHE A 311 -18.93 16.54 -1.28
CA PHE A 311 -18.58 15.17 -0.87
C PHE A 311 -17.74 15.12 0.41
N LEU A 312 -17.13 16.24 0.82
CA LEU A 312 -16.46 16.35 2.11
C LEU A 312 -17.52 16.60 3.20
N GLY A 313 -17.57 15.68 4.18
CA GLY A 313 -18.55 15.65 5.27
C GLY A 313 -18.42 16.82 6.26
N ASP A 314 -18.26 16.53 7.55
CA ASP A 314 -18.05 17.59 8.55
C ASP A 314 -16.79 18.41 8.22
N ARG A 315 -16.97 19.72 8.01
CA ARG A 315 -15.93 20.66 7.58
C ARG A 315 -15.28 21.41 8.74
N THR A 316 -15.77 21.21 9.96
CA THR A 316 -15.31 21.90 11.16
C THR A 316 -13.89 21.50 11.58
N ALA A 317 -13.35 20.41 11.02
CA ALA A 317 -11.96 20.02 11.21
C ALA A 317 -10.99 20.74 10.26
N PHE A 318 -11.51 21.41 9.21
CA PHE A 318 -10.71 22.15 8.25
C PHE A 318 -10.66 23.65 8.59
N LEU A 319 -11.77 24.20 9.10
CA LEU A 319 -11.92 25.57 9.61
C LEU A 319 -11.37 25.70 11.04
#